data_AF-F3AZU6-F1
#
_entry.id   AF-F3AZU6-F1
#
_cell.length_a   1.000
_cell.length_b   1.000
_cell.length_c   1.000
_cell.angle_alpha   90.00
_cell.angle_beta   90.00
_cell.angle_gamma   90.00
#
_symmetry.space_group_name_H-M   'P 1'
#
loop_
_entity.id
_entity.type
_entity.pdbx_description
1 polymer ?
#
loop_
_entity_poly.entity_id
_entity_poly.type
_entity_poly.pdbx_seq_one_letter_code
_entity_poly.pdbx_strand_id
1 'polypeptide(L)'
;MNYDEYIERMKDNKYKELVVTKSGEDKPYVFISYRSDSWKKVLTEIVYKLQKEYGLRIYFDKDFASETNTWVEQFQKNMNSPFCKAFICFFDEGYVTSYATLIELMHAMNPKSKLKDSIFSINFNIDWKKLDDNGNNTGLGVKQDDNPGWEKEKEAFEDEFELIKDDNEYKAVKAYYKRNDELRVCDCKDIMNIIQPKNRRPFADTKEFYEHFIIKPLKDKCPSVFEDVLKADVVNQENKVIASNNVEEDRAYTLKNDIILKQDSESSVYVESIATPLYANIPTTVSKATILRDFEKLCESVDFCVELGNARNKIRHGGKGLFDYLMAALLRGCDADIYDKKNNRVMRQAGYNYNKYAVVENPNDPKTSDIQYPWTWTTNCRKSIKKDDIPDRFFNEKGKVKSGRLEDFNKIFENLRPESTIGEVLEKFESREKGFDTKDNTLIFEAWNLIEEIHLN
;
A
#
# COMPACT_ATOMS: atom_id res chain seq x y z
N MET A 1 -26.18 3.71 2.45
CA MET A 1 -25.72 3.64 3.86
C MET A 1 -26.96 3.57 4.74
N ASN A 2 -26.98 2.70 5.75
CA ASN A 2 -28.11 2.66 6.69
C ASN A 2 -27.90 3.66 7.85
N TYR A 3 -28.97 3.98 8.59
CA TYR A 3 -28.92 4.96 9.68
C TYR A 3 -27.92 4.57 10.79
N ASP A 4 -27.77 3.28 11.08
CA ASP A 4 -26.84 2.78 12.10
C ASP A 4 -25.38 3.05 11.73
N GLU A 5 -25.00 2.85 10.47
CA GLU A 5 -23.66 3.16 9.95
C GLU A 5 -23.36 4.67 10.02
N TYR A 6 -24.36 5.53 9.76
CA TYR A 6 -24.22 6.98 9.95
C TYR A 6 -23.94 7.35 11.42
N ILE A 7 -24.71 6.76 12.35
CA ILE A 7 -24.53 6.98 13.78
C ILE A 7 -23.16 6.48 14.24
N GLU A 8 -22.67 5.36 13.70
CA GLU A 8 -21.33 4.85 13.99
C GLU A 8 -20.23 5.82 13.55
N ARG A 9 -20.32 6.33 12.31
CA ARG A 9 -19.40 7.36 11.78
C ARG A 9 -19.37 8.60 12.66
N MET A 10 -20.56 9.05 13.08
CA MET A 10 -20.73 10.20 13.96
C MET A 10 -20.37 9.93 15.43
N LYS A 11 -19.86 8.75 15.78
CA LYS A 11 -19.22 8.49 17.08
C LYS A 11 -17.69 8.56 17.00
N ASP A 12 -17.10 8.38 15.82
CA ASP A 12 -15.65 8.40 15.62
C ASP A 12 -15.10 9.83 15.62
N ASN A 13 -14.15 10.11 16.53
CA ASN A 13 -13.58 11.44 16.69
C ASN A 13 -12.75 11.88 15.47
N LYS A 14 -11.99 10.96 14.86
CA LYS A 14 -11.18 11.27 13.68
C LYS A 14 -12.07 11.63 12.50
N TYR A 15 -13.17 10.89 12.30
CA TYR A 15 -14.15 11.22 11.25
C TYR A 15 -14.78 12.61 11.45
N LYS A 16 -15.16 12.96 12.68
CA LYS A 16 -15.72 14.29 13.00
C LYS A 16 -14.77 15.43 12.68
N GLU A 17 -13.50 15.24 13.02
CA GLU A 17 -12.44 16.23 12.85
C GLU A 17 -12.03 16.45 11.39
N LEU A 18 -12.40 15.56 10.47
CA LEU A 18 -12.15 15.74 9.04
C LEU A 18 -12.94 16.94 8.50
N VAL A 19 -12.20 17.89 7.94
CA VAL A 19 -12.73 19.06 7.25
C VAL A 19 -12.86 18.74 5.76
N VAL A 20 -14.05 18.95 5.21
CA VAL A 20 -14.32 18.74 3.77
C VAL A 20 -14.26 20.10 3.08
N THR A 21 -13.53 20.20 1.98
CA THR A 21 -13.52 21.37 1.09
C THR A 21 -14.45 21.10 -0.08
N LYS A 22 -15.49 21.93 -0.26
CA LYS A 22 -16.47 21.80 -1.35
C LYS A 22 -16.15 22.73 -2.52
N SER A 23 -16.70 22.42 -3.68
CA SER A 23 -16.57 23.19 -4.94
C SER A 23 -16.87 24.69 -4.85
N GLY A 24 -17.66 25.15 -3.87
CA GLY A 24 -18.03 26.55 -3.69
C GLY A 24 -17.12 27.37 -2.76
N GLU A 25 -16.03 26.78 -2.27
CA GLU A 25 -15.13 27.43 -1.30
C GLU A 25 -13.89 28.08 -1.94
N ASP A 26 -13.79 28.10 -3.26
CA ASP A 26 -12.67 28.67 -4.04
C ASP A 26 -11.27 28.21 -3.60
N LYS A 27 -11.21 26.99 -3.06
CA LYS A 27 -10.03 26.39 -2.44
C LYS A 27 -9.66 25.11 -3.19
N PRO A 28 -8.43 24.96 -3.74
CA PRO A 28 -8.03 23.69 -4.35
C PRO A 28 -8.08 22.50 -3.38
N TYR A 29 -8.54 21.34 -3.86
CA TYR A 29 -8.65 20.12 -3.07
C TYR A 29 -8.46 18.87 -3.95
N VAL A 30 -8.38 17.72 -3.27
CA VAL A 30 -8.34 16.39 -3.88
C VAL A 30 -9.64 15.65 -3.60
N PHE A 31 -10.23 15.03 -4.63
CA PHE A 31 -11.42 14.19 -4.47
C PHE A 31 -11.01 12.81 -3.95
N ILE A 32 -11.67 12.32 -2.90
CA ILE A 32 -11.45 11.01 -2.31
C ILE A 32 -12.63 10.10 -2.67
N SER A 33 -12.35 9.07 -3.47
CA SER A 33 -13.32 8.03 -3.84
C SER A 33 -13.01 6.74 -3.08
N TYR A 34 -14.01 6.20 -2.41
CA TYR A 34 -13.89 5.00 -1.59
C TYR A 34 -15.24 4.29 -1.47
N ARG A 35 -15.22 3.00 -1.12
CA ARG A 35 -16.45 2.26 -0.83
C ARG A 35 -16.96 2.64 0.55
N SER A 36 -18.27 2.95 0.66
CA SER A 36 -18.91 3.39 1.91
C SER A 36 -18.53 2.53 3.13
N ASP A 37 -18.66 1.21 3.06
CA ASP A 37 -18.34 0.29 4.17
C ASP A 37 -16.86 0.35 4.63
N SER A 38 -15.97 0.90 3.81
CA SER A 38 -14.54 1.02 4.08
C SER A 38 -14.16 2.39 4.65
N TRP A 39 -15.15 3.20 5.07
CA TRP A 39 -14.97 4.54 5.63
C TRP A 39 -14.00 4.57 6.80
N LYS A 40 -13.98 3.55 7.67
CA LYS A 40 -13.14 3.57 8.86
C LYS A 40 -11.66 3.53 8.46
N LYS A 41 -11.28 2.51 7.70
CA LYS A 41 -9.92 2.37 7.18
C LYS A 41 -9.51 3.55 6.32
N VAL A 42 -10.36 3.96 5.37
CA VAL A 42 -10.00 5.03 4.44
C VAL A 42 -9.99 6.40 5.13
N LEU A 43 -11.08 6.78 5.77
CA LEU A 43 -11.24 8.13 6.30
C LEU A 43 -10.46 8.34 7.61
N THR A 44 -10.49 7.39 8.54
CA THR A 44 -9.95 7.61 9.89
C THR A 44 -8.49 7.17 10.03
N GLU A 45 -8.03 6.17 9.27
CA GLU A 45 -6.63 5.72 9.33
C GLU A 45 -5.76 6.44 8.29
N ILE A 46 -6.27 6.67 7.08
CA ILE A 46 -5.45 7.17 5.96
C ILE A 46 -5.68 8.66 5.70
N VAL A 47 -6.92 9.05 5.42
CA VAL A 47 -7.25 10.41 5.02
C VAL A 47 -7.10 11.40 6.17
N TYR A 48 -7.43 10.99 7.40
CA TYR A 48 -7.16 11.77 8.60
C TYR A 48 -5.67 12.13 8.71
N LYS A 49 -4.79 11.15 8.48
CA LYS A 49 -3.34 11.36 8.47
C LYS A 49 -2.91 12.33 7.36
N LEU A 50 -3.41 12.11 6.13
CA LEU A 50 -3.16 13.01 4.99
C LEU A 50 -3.57 14.46 5.29
N GLN A 51 -4.72 14.68 5.92
CA GLN A 51 -5.20 16.02 6.25
C GLN A 51 -4.42 16.62 7.42
N LYS A 52 -4.28 15.91 8.54
CA LYS A 52 -3.76 16.49 9.79
C LYS A 52 -2.24 16.57 9.83
N GLU A 53 -1.53 15.60 9.27
CA GLU A 53 -0.06 15.61 9.27
C GLU A 53 0.51 16.35 8.06
N TYR A 54 -0.16 16.28 6.91
CA TYR A 54 0.38 16.84 5.67
C TYR A 54 -0.39 18.05 5.13
N GLY A 55 -1.54 18.42 5.73
CA GLY A 55 -2.31 19.60 5.35
C GLY A 55 -3.12 19.40 4.07
N LEU A 56 -3.39 18.16 3.65
CA LEU A 56 -4.11 17.89 2.40
C LEU A 56 -5.59 18.32 2.52
N ARG A 57 -6.02 19.25 1.66
CA ARG A 57 -7.44 19.54 1.47
C ARG A 57 -8.11 18.46 0.64
N ILE A 58 -9.23 17.98 1.15
CA ILE A 58 -9.94 16.83 0.61
C ILE A 58 -11.41 17.17 0.42
N TYR A 59 -11.99 16.55 -0.60
CA TYR A 59 -13.42 16.35 -0.69
C TYR A 59 -13.69 14.85 -0.56
N PHE A 60 -14.67 14.48 0.24
CA PHE A 60 -15.33 13.18 0.19
C PHE A 60 -16.81 13.40 0.47
N ASP A 61 -17.65 12.48 0.03
CA ASP A 61 -19.06 12.57 0.34
C ASP A 61 -19.27 12.37 1.85
N LYS A 62 -19.78 13.43 2.51
CA LYS A 62 -20.13 13.47 3.94
C LYS A 62 -21.64 13.67 4.12
N ASP A 63 -22.36 14.07 3.07
CA ASP A 63 -23.76 14.51 3.10
C ASP A 63 -24.69 13.41 2.54
N PHE A 64 -24.73 12.28 3.24
CA PHE A 64 -25.54 11.13 2.84
C PHE A 64 -27.06 11.28 3.11
N ALA A 65 -27.50 12.43 3.63
CA ALA A 65 -28.86 12.66 4.13
C ALA A 65 -29.48 13.99 3.67
N SER A 66 -28.86 14.74 2.75
CA SER A 66 -29.47 16.00 2.30
C SER A 66 -30.56 15.74 1.25
N GLU A 67 -31.79 16.15 1.55
CA GLU A 67 -32.97 16.03 0.67
C GLU A 67 -32.87 16.86 -0.63
N THR A 68 -31.81 17.65 -0.83
CA THR A 68 -31.79 18.74 -1.81
C THR A 68 -31.08 18.46 -3.13
N ASN A 69 -30.11 17.54 -3.19
CA ASN A 69 -29.38 17.17 -4.42
C ASN A 69 -29.04 15.68 -4.44
N THR A 70 -29.14 15.03 -5.60
CA THR A 70 -28.75 13.61 -5.71
C THR A 70 -27.23 13.45 -5.59
N TRP A 71 -26.76 12.30 -5.10
CA TRP A 71 -25.34 11.98 -4.99
C TRP A 71 -24.58 12.24 -6.32
N VAL A 72 -25.21 11.91 -7.45
CA VAL A 72 -24.68 12.15 -8.80
C VAL A 72 -24.33 13.61 -9.03
N GLU A 73 -25.28 14.51 -8.78
CA GLU A 73 -25.09 15.95 -8.98
C GLU A 73 -23.99 16.49 -8.06
N GLN A 74 -23.91 15.96 -6.84
CA GLN A 74 -22.90 16.38 -5.86
C GLN A 74 -21.49 15.94 -6.28
N PHE A 75 -21.27 14.67 -6.62
CA PHE A 75 -19.94 14.21 -6.99
C PHE A 75 -19.49 14.86 -8.30
N GLN A 76 -20.36 14.95 -9.32
CA GLN A 76 -20.04 15.59 -10.60
C GLN A 76 -19.70 17.07 -10.42
N LYS A 77 -20.48 17.81 -9.62
CA LYS A 77 -20.17 19.22 -9.30
C LYS A 77 -18.79 19.36 -8.65
N ASN A 78 -18.45 18.49 -7.71
CA ASN A 78 -17.17 18.56 -7.01
C ASN A 78 -16.00 18.06 -7.85
N MET A 79 -16.16 17.07 -8.74
CA MET A 79 -15.09 16.64 -9.65
C MET A 79 -14.86 17.65 -10.79
N ASN A 80 -15.92 18.25 -11.32
CA ASN A 80 -15.82 19.24 -12.40
C ASN A 80 -15.36 20.63 -11.94
N SER A 81 -15.52 20.97 -10.65
CA SER A 81 -15.06 22.25 -10.10
C SER A 81 -13.61 22.53 -10.47
N PRO A 82 -13.24 23.72 -10.98
CA PRO A 82 -11.85 24.06 -11.34
C PRO A 82 -10.85 23.89 -10.18
N PHE A 83 -11.35 23.84 -8.94
CA PHE A 83 -10.57 23.65 -7.72
C PHE A 83 -10.28 22.19 -7.36
N CYS A 84 -11.01 21.21 -7.91
CA CYS A 84 -10.60 19.81 -7.81
C CYS A 84 -9.35 19.58 -8.69
N LYS A 85 -8.22 19.21 -8.08
CA LYS A 85 -6.92 19.10 -8.78
C LYS A 85 -6.44 17.66 -8.98
N ALA A 86 -6.91 16.74 -8.16
CA ALA A 86 -6.54 15.34 -8.23
C ALA A 86 -7.66 14.46 -7.70
N PHE A 87 -7.55 13.16 -7.98
CA PHE A 87 -8.49 12.13 -7.54
C PHE A 87 -7.69 10.99 -6.88
N ILE A 88 -8.00 10.69 -5.62
CA ILE A 88 -7.43 9.53 -4.92
C ILE A 88 -8.54 8.49 -4.75
N CYS A 89 -8.31 7.29 -5.24
CA CYS A 89 -9.25 6.17 -5.14
C CYS A 89 -8.68 5.01 -4.35
N PHE A 90 -9.52 4.43 -3.50
CA PHE A 90 -9.18 3.33 -2.60
C PHE A 90 -9.88 2.04 -3.04
N PHE A 91 -9.10 1.16 -3.66
CA PHE A 91 -9.52 -0.12 -4.20
C PHE A 91 -9.53 -1.21 -3.11
N ASP A 92 -10.72 -1.64 -2.70
CA ASP A 92 -10.99 -2.92 -2.05
C ASP A 92 -12.03 -3.71 -2.86
N GLU A 93 -12.41 -4.88 -2.33
CA GLU A 93 -13.39 -5.78 -2.95
C GLU A 93 -14.76 -5.09 -3.15
N GLY A 94 -15.20 -4.30 -2.18
CA GLY A 94 -16.45 -3.56 -2.25
C GLY A 94 -16.38 -2.41 -3.24
N TYR A 95 -15.22 -1.75 -3.36
CA TYR A 95 -14.99 -0.69 -4.33
C TYR A 95 -15.18 -1.21 -5.75
N VAL A 96 -14.55 -2.34 -6.11
CA VAL A 96 -14.57 -2.85 -7.49
C VAL A 96 -15.86 -3.56 -7.90
N THR A 97 -16.79 -3.76 -6.97
CA THR A 97 -18.10 -4.39 -7.21
C THR A 97 -19.25 -3.39 -7.15
N SER A 98 -18.95 -2.11 -6.98
CA SER A 98 -19.90 -1.06 -6.65
C SER A 98 -20.11 -0.12 -7.84
N TYR A 99 -21.35 0.00 -8.31
CA TYR A 99 -21.65 0.88 -9.44
C TYR A 99 -21.33 2.35 -9.14
N ALA A 100 -21.52 2.81 -7.90
CA ALA A 100 -21.29 4.21 -7.52
C ALA A 100 -19.81 4.60 -7.68
N THR A 101 -18.92 3.75 -7.18
CA THR A 101 -17.46 3.91 -7.28
C THR A 101 -16.99 3.70 -8.72
N LEU A 102 -17.66 2.85 -9.51
CA LEU A 102 -17.41 2.70 -10.93
C LEU A 102 -17.72 4.00 -11.69
N ILE A 103 -18.88 4.62 -11.45
CA ILE A 103 -19.27 5.89 -12.07
C ILE A 103 -18.23 6.98 -11.76
N GLU A 104 -17.84 7.14 -10.48
CA GLU A 104 -16.82 8.11 -10.08
C GLU A 104 -15.47 7.87 -10.79
N LEU A 105 -15.04 6.60 -10.88
CA LEU A 105 -13.80 6.26 -11.55
C LEU A 105 -13.87 6.50 -13.06
N MET A 106 -14.97 6.15 -13.73
CA MET A 106 -15.17 6.46 -15.15
C MET A 106 -15.15 7.98 -15.39
N HIS A 107 -15.79 8.76 -14.51
CA HIS A 107 -15.78 10.21 -14.57
C HIS A 107 -14.37 10.81 -14.41
N ALA A 108 -13.52 10.20 -13.57
CA ALA A 108 -12.12 10.60 -13.45
C ALA A 108 -11.26 10.20 -14.67
N MET A 109 -11.52 9.01 -15.24
CA MET A 109 -10.69 8.38 -16.27
C MET A 109 -11.08 8.73 -17.70
N ASN A 110 -12.28 9.27 -17.92
CA ASN A 110 -12.76 9.56 -19.26
C ASN A 110 -11.86 10.61 -19.96
N PRO A 111 -11.80 10.60 -21.30
CA PRO A 111 -10.82 11.42 -22.05
C PRO A 111 -11.07 12.93 -21.95
N LYS A 112 -12.25 13.34 -21.51
CA LYS A 112 -12.62 14.74 -21.32
C LYS A 112 -12.33 15.24 -19.90
N SER A 113 -12.00 14.33 -18.98
CA SER A 113 -11.74 14.64 -17.59
C SER A 113 -10.37 15.28 -17.42
N LYS A 114 -10.34 16.45 -16.77
CA LYS A 114 -9.09 17.11 -16.36
C LYS A 114 -8.32 16.35 -15.28
N LEU A 115 -8.94 15.35 -14.67
CA LEU A 115 -8.35 14.57 -13.59
C LEU A 115 -7.57 13.36 -14.10
N LYS A 116 -7.74 12.95 -15.37
CA LYS A 116 -7.16 11.72 -15.96
C LYS A 116 -5.66 11.54 -15.66
N ASP A 117 -4.89 12.64 -15.69
CA ASP A 117 -3.44 12.62 -15.46
C ASP A 117 -3.02 12.87 -13.99
N SER A 118 -3.98 13.04 -13.09
CA SER A 118 -3.82 13.37 -11.67
C SER A 118 -4.59 12.40 -10.77
N ILE A 119 -4.60 11.12 -11.13
CA ILE A 119 -5.22 10.05 -10.36
C ILE A 119 -4.18 9.30 -9.54
N PHE A 120 -4.54 8.95 -8.31
CA PHE A 120 -3.73 8.16 -7.37
C PHE A 120 -4.55 6.97 -6.90
N SER A 121 -4.13 5.77 -7.29
CA SER A 121 -4.87 4.53 -6.98
C SER A 121 -4.17 3.74 -5.88
N ILE A 122 -4.88 3.55 -4.77
CA ILE A 122 -4.40 2.83 -3.58
C ILE A 122 -5.17 1.51 -3.49
N ASN A 123 -4.47 0.38 -3.41
CA ASN A 123 -5.09 -0.96 -3.44
C ASN A 123 -4.91 -1.68 -2.10
N PHE A 124 -5.99 -2.23 -1.54
CA PHE A 124 -5.99 -3.03 -0.34
C PHE A 124 -5.84 -4.54 -0.61
N ASN A 125 -5.12 -4.90 -1.68
CA ASN A 125 -4.81 -6.27 -2.11
C ASN A 125 -6.05 -7.10 -2.49
N ILE A 126 -6.81 -6.59 -3.46
CA ILE A 126 -7.97 -7.31 -4.04
C ILE A 126 -7.53 -8.62 -4.73
N ASP A 127 -8.17 -9.74 -4.37
CA ASP A 127 -8.08 -10.98 -5.13
C ASP A 127 -9.22 -11.07 -6.15
N TRP A 128 -8.97 -10.52 -7.35
CA TRP A 128 -9.96 -10.44 -8.44
C TRP A 128 -10.63 -11.76 -8.82
N LYS A 129 -9.98 -12.90 -8.53
CA LYS A 129 -10.48 -14.25 -8.84
C LYS A 129 -11.39 -14.82 -7.75
N LYS A 130 -11.31 -14.29 -6.53
CA LYS A 130 -12.09 -14.73 -5.37
C LYS A 130 -13.20 -13.77 -4.97
N LEU A 131 -13.30 -12.63 -5.65
CA LEU A 131 -14.42 -11.71 -5.49
C LEU A 131 -15.73 -12.48 -5.68
N ASP A 132 -16.62 -12.34 -4.70
CA ASP A 132 -17.99 -12.81 -4.82
C ASP A 132 -18.74 -11.87 -5.77
N ASP A 133 -18.62 -12.17 -7.06
CA ASP A 133 -19.15 -11.38 -8.16
C ASP A 133 -20.33 -12.08 -8.85
N ASN A 134 -21.11 -12.84 -8.07
CA ASN A 134 -22.33 -13.49 -8.53
C ASN A 134 -23.09 -12.54 -9.46
N GLY A 135 -23.71 -13.08 -10.52
CA GLY A 135 -24.41 -12.31 -11.55
C GLY A 135 -25.65 -11.52 -11.08
N ASN A 136 -25.72 -11.23 -9.78
CA ASN A 136 -26.66 -10.36 -9.12
C ASN A 136 -26.59 -8.93 -9.69
N ASN A 137 -27.74 -8.27 -9.63
CA ASN A 137 -27.88 -6.86 -9.93
C ASN A 137 -27.08 -6.00 -8.95
N THR A 138 -26.40 -4.96 -9.44
CA THR A 138 -25.70 -3.98 -8.60
C THR A 138 -26.65 -3.01 -7.86
N GLY A 139 -27.93 -2.95 -8.25
CA GLY A 139 -28.92 -1.97 -7.82
C GLY A 139 -29.02 -0.73 -8.73
N LEU A 140 -28.10 -0.58 -9.70
CA LEU A 140 -28.07 0.55 -10.62
C LEU A 140 -29.36 0.61 -11.46
N GLY A 141 -30.06 1.74 -11.39
CA GLY A 141 -31.29 1.94 -12.15
C GLY A 141 -32.49 1.14 -11.64
N VAL A 142 -32.40 0.54 -10.45
CA VAL A 142 -33.51 -0.15 -9.80
C VAL A 142 -34.23 0.86 -8.91
N LYS A 143 -35.53 1.01 -9.11
CA LYS A 143 -36.37 1.85 -8.25
C LYS A 143 -36.32 1.37 -6.80
N GLN A 144 -35.87 2.23 -5.91
CA GLN A 144 -35.88 2.02 -4.47
C GLN A 144 -36.53 3.22 -3.79
N ASP A 145 -37.42 2.97 -2.83
CA ASP A 145 -38.17 4.05 -2.15
C ASP A 145 -37.26 4.97 -1.32
N ASP A 146 -36.10 4.48 -0.90
CA ASP A 146 -35.07 5.20 -0.15
C ASP A 146 -33.94 5.78 -1.03
N ASN A 147 -33.98 5.57 -2.35
CA ASN A 147 -33.08 6.22 -3.31
C ASN A 147 -33.89 6.92 -4.42
N PRO A 148 -34.34 8.18 -4.24
CA PRO A 148 -35.05 8.91 -5.29
C PRO A 148 -34.16 9.25 -6.50
N GLY A 149 -32.84 9.05 -6.43
CA GLY A 149 -31.87 9.37 -7.47
C GLY A 149 -31.59 8.25 -8.47
N TRP A 150 -32.23 7.07 -8.35
CA TRP A 150 -31.88 5.87 -9.11
C TRP A 150 -31.89 6.06 -10.64
N GLU A 151 -32.80 6.86 -11.20
CA GLU A 151 -32.84 7.17 -12.64
C GLU A 151 -31.63 8.00 -13.07
N LYS A 152 -31.28 9.02 -12.28
CA LYS A 152 -30.12 9.89 -12.55
C LYS A 152 -28.81 9.13 -12.41
N GLU A 153 -28.73 8.18 -11.48
CA GLU A 153 -27.58 7.28 -11.34
C GLU A 153 -27.40 6.41 -12.58
N LYS A 154 -28.50 5.87 -13.12
CA LYS A 154 -28.49 5.10 -14.37
C LYS A 154 -28.02 5.95 -15.54
N GLU A 155 -28.60 7.14 -15.70
CA GLU A 155 -28.23 8.09 -16.76
C GLU A 155 -26.75 8.45 -16.68
N ALA A 156 -26.26 8.82 -15.49
CA ALA A 156 -24.86 9.15 -15.29
C ALA A 156 -23.92 7.99 -15.60
N PHE A 157 -24.27 6.76 -15.22
CA PHE A 157 -23.50 5.58 -15.60
C PHE A 157 -23.43 5.41 -17.12
N GLU A 158 -24.56 5.49 -17.81
CA GLU A 158 -24.62 5.32 -19.26
C GLU A 158 -23.82 6.41 -19.98
N ASP A 159 -23.94 7.66 -19.55
CA ASP A 159 -23.21 8.78 -20.13
C ASP A 159 -21.69 8.62 -19.96
N GLU A 160 -21.23 8.25 -18.76
CA GLU A 160 -19.81 7.99 -18.51
C GLU A 160 -19.30 6.77 -19.29
N PHE A 161 -20.10 5.70 -19.36
CA PHE A 161 -19.77 4.52 -20.15
C PHE A 161 -19.62 4.84 -21.64
N GLU A 162 -20.51 5.66 -22.20
CA GLU A 162 -20.42 6.13 -23.59
C GLU A 162 -19.13 6.91 -23.87
N LEU A 163 -18.64 7.70 -22.91
CA LEU A 163 -17.40 8.45 -23.05
C LEU A 163 -16.14 7.57 -23.04
N ILE A 164 -16.14 6.47 -22.29
CA ILE A 164 -14.97 5.58 -22.18
C ILE A 164 -14.97 4.45 -23.21
N LYS A 165 -16.14 3.99 -23.66
CA LYS A 165 -16.22 2.73 -24.42
C LYS A 165 -15.53 2.81 -25.78
N ASP A 166 -15.43 3.99 -26.36
CA ASP A 166 -14.80 4.22 -27.66
C ASP A 166 -13.35 4.68 -27.54
N ASP A 167 -12.84 4.88 -26.32
CA ASP A 167 -11.43 5.18 -26.09
C ASP A 167 -10.55 3.96 -26.43
N ASN A 168 -9.45 4.19 -27.15
CA ASN A 168 -8.55 3.12 -27.58
C ASN A 168 -7.96 2.32 -26.41
N GLU A 169 -7.78 2.94 -25.25
CA GLU A 169 -7.26 2.33 -24.03
C GLU A 169 -8.31 1.42 -23.36
N TYR A 170 -9.59 1.77 -23.45
CA TYR A 170 -10.67 1.12 -22.69
C TYR A 170 -11.70 0.40 -23.55
N LYS A 171 -11.56 0.35 -24.88
CA LYS A 171 -12.57 -0.23 -25.80
C LYS A 171 -13.08 -1.64 -25.46
N ALA A 172 -12.32 -2.41 -24.69
CA ALA A 172 -12.73 -3.72 -24.20
C ALA A 172 -13.96 -3.67 -23.28
N VAL A 173 -14.25 -2.54 -22.63
CA VAL A 173 -15.41 -2.38 -21.74
C VAL A 173 -16.75 -2.62 -22.46
N LYS A 174 -16.81 -2.40 -23.79
CA LYS A 174 -17.99 -2.66 -24.63
C LYS A 174 -18.53 -4.09 -24.53
N ALA A 175 -17.68 -5.04 -24.17
CA ALA A 175 -18.07 -6.44 -24.06
C ALA A 175 -18.97 -6.72 -22.84
N TYR A 176 -18.98 -5.83 -21.84
CA TYR A 176 -19.56 -6.08 -20.52
C TYR A 176 -20.87 -5.34 -20.25
N TYR A 177 -21.20 -4.34 -21.06
CA TYR A 177 -22.41 -3.56 -20.85
C TYR A 177 -22.98 -3.00 -22.16
N LYS A 178 -24.32 -2.97 -22.26
CA LYS A 178 -25.06 -2.25 -23.29
C LYS A 178 -26.08 -1.34 -22.64
N ARG A 179 -26.34 -0.20 -23.28
CA ARG A 179 -27.30 0.79 -22.81
C ARG A 179 -28.66 0.15 -22.49
N ASN A 180 -29.26 0.55 -21.38
CA ASN A 180 -30.48 0.01 -20.79
C ASN A 180 -30.41 -1.41 -20.22
N ASP A 181 -29.31 -2.14 -20.38
CA ASP A 181 -29.16 -3.44 -19.72
C ASP A 181 -29.00 -3.26 -18.21
N GLU A 182 -29.29 -4.31 -17.46
CA GLU A 182 -28.92 -4.43 -16.06
C GLU A 182 -27.39 -4.47 -15.92
N LEU A 183 -26.83 -3.72 -14.97
CA LEU A 183 -25.42 -3.85 -14.62
C LEU A 183 -25.27 -4.90 -13.51
N ARG A 184 -24.68 -6.04 -13.83
CA ARG A 184 -24.37 -7.09 -12.85
C ARG A 184 -23.05 -6.82 -12.14
N VAL A 185 -22.88 -7.40 -10.97
CA VAL A 185 -21.66 -7.23 -10.16
C VAL A 185 -20.40 -7.70 -10.91
N CYS A 186 -20.47 -8.84 -11.62
CA CYS A 186 -19.37 -9.32 -12.46
C CYS A 186 -19.01 -8.35 -13.60
N ASP A 187 -20.00 -7.76 -14.26
CA ASP A 187 -19.76 -6.78 -15.32
C ASP A 187 -19.10 -5.51 -14.76
N CYS A 188 -19.57 -5.04 -13.59
CA CYS A 188 -18.99 -3.90 -12.87
C CYS A 188 -17.49 -4.15 -12.58
N LYS A 189 -17.18 -5.31 -11.99
CA LYS A 189 -15.81 -5.76 -11.71
C LYS A 189 -14.95 -5.80 -12.95
N ASP A 190 -15.43 -6.40 -14.03
CA ASP A 190 -14.65 -6.55 -15.26
C ASP A 190 -14.39 -5.20 -15.94
N ILE A 191 -15.37 -4.28 -15.93
CA ILE A 191 -15.15 -2.90 -16.38
C ILE A 191 -14.09 -2.22 -15.51
N MET A 192 -14.19 -2.33 -14.17
CA MET A 192 -13.20 -1.78 -13.24
C MET A 192 -11.78 -2.30 -13.51
N ASN A 193 -11.65 -3.60 -13.78
CA ASN A 193 -10.36 -4.23 -14.05
C ASN A 193 -9.71 -3.67 -15.32
N ILE A 194 -10.50 -3.20 -16.28
CA ILE A 194 -10.02 -2.58 -17.52
C ILE A 194 -9.65 -1.12 -17.29
N ILE A 195 -10.50 -0.34 -16.61
CA ILE A 195 -10.32 1.11 -16.48
C ILE A 195 -9.44 1.55 -15.30
N GLN A 196 -9.07 0.64 -14.41
CA GLN A 196 -8.28 0.97 -13.23
C GLN A 196 -6.95 1.68 -13.58
N PRO A 197 -6.52 2.68 -12.79
CA PRO A 197 -5.29 3.41 -13.05
C PRO A 197 -4.04 2.51 -13.03
N LYS A 198 -3.13 2.71 -14.00
CA LYS A 198 -1.88 1.94 -14.13
C LYS A 198 -0.87 2.22 -13.02
N ASN A 199 -0.95 3.37 -12.37
CA ASN A 199 -0.08 3.78 -11.27
C ASN A 199 -0.55 3.25 -9.90
N ARG A 200 -1.42 2.24 -9.88
CA ARG A 200 -1.93 1.64 -8.64
C ARG A 200 -0.79 1.11 -7.76
N ARG A 201 -0.91 1.33 -6.44
CA ARG A 201 0.03 0.84 -5.43
C ARG A 201 -0.69 0.13 -4.28
N PRO A 202 -0.18 -1.01 -3.80
CA PRO A 202 -0.65 -1.60 -2.55
C PRO A 202 -0.52 -0.60 -1.41
N PHE A 203 -1.55 -0.49 -0.57
CA PHE A 203 -1.48 0.34 0.63
C PHE A 203 -0.43 -0.20 1.60
N ALA A 204 0.40 0.69 2.10
CA ALA A 204 1.28 0.43 3.23
C ALA A 204 1.20 1.63 4.19
N ASP A 205 0.88 1.41 5.47
CA ASP A 205 0.94 2.47 6.49
C ASP A 205 2.39 2.75 6.88
N THR A 206 3.12 3.37 5.97
CA THR A 206 4.53 3.72 6.11
C THR A 206 4.72 5.16 5.70
N LYS A 207 5.61 5.89 6.38
CA LYS A 207 5.91 7.27 6.05
C LYS A 207 6.31 7.40 4.57
N GLU A 208 7.07 6.44 4.07
CA GLU A 208 7.52 6.36 2.68
C GLU A 208 6.34 6.31 1.71
N PHE A 209 5.32 5.48 1.98
CA PHE A 209 4.12 5.41 1.15
C PHE A 209 3.39 6.76 1.10
N TYR A 210 3.14 7.38 2.25
CA TYR A 210 2.51 8.70 2.28
C TYR A 210 3.37 9.74 1.54
N GLU A 211 4.64 9.87 1.89
CA GLU A 211 5.51 10.91 1.35
C GLU A 211 5.82 10.75 -0.13
N HIS A 212 6.16 9.54 -0.59
CA HIS A 212 6.67 9.34 -1.95
C HIS A 212 5.58 9.00 -2.96
N PHE A 213 4.52 8.29 -2.55
CA PHE A 213 3.45 7.94 -3.48
C PHE A 213 2.34 8.98 -3.54
N ILE A 214 1.98 9.60 -2.41
CA ILE A 214 0.86 10.53 -2.35
C ILE A 214 1.36 11.98 -2.30
N ILE A 215 2.11 12.34 -1.26
CA ILE A 215 2.38 13.75 -0.91
C ILE A 215 3.32 14.42 -1.89
N LYS A 216 4.51 13.86 -2.16
CA LYS A 216 5.50 14.46 -3.05
C LYS A 216 4.94 14.62 -4.47
N PRO A 217 4.34 13.59 -5.11
CA PRO A 217 3.73 13.77 -6.43
C PRO A 217 2.59 14.80 -6.45
N LEU A 218 1.77 14.88 -5.39
CA LEU A 218 0.73 15.93 -5.28
C LEU A 218 1.35 17.31 -5.09
N LYS A 219 2.43 17.45 -4.31
CA LYS A 219 3.15 18.72 -4.15
C LYS A 219 3.80 19.16 -5.45
N ASP A 220 4.32 18.22 -6.24
CA ASP A 220 4.94 18.51 -7.53
C ASP A 220 3.89 18.92 -8.58
N LYS A 221 2.74 18.24 -8.62
CA LYS A 221 1.69 18.49 -9.63
C LYS A 221 0.72 19.61 -9.25
N CYS A 222 0.29 19.67 -7.99
CA CYS A 222 -0.77 20.54 -7.52
C CYS A 222 -0.53 21.03 -6.08
N PRO A 223 0.59 21.74 -5.80
CA PRO A 223 0.97 22.14 -4.44
C PRO A 223 -0.11 22.96 -3.72
N SER A 224 -0.97 23.65 -4.47
CA SER A 224 -2.04 24.46 -3.95
C SER A 224 -3.17 23.67 -3.28
N VAL A 225 -3.16 22.33 -3.27
CA VAL A 225 -4.11 21.52 -2.48
C VAL A 225 -3.71 21.38 -1.01
N PHE A 226 -2.49 21.78 -0.66
CA PHE A 226 -2.02 21.75 0.72
C PHE A 226 -2.33 23.08 1.42
N GLU A 227 -2.64 22.99 2.71
CA GLU A 227 -2.60 24.11 3.64
C GLU A 227 -1.29 24.06 4.44
N ASP A 228 -0.81 25.23 4.87
CA ASP A 228 0.34 25.28 5.77
C ASP A 228 -0.05 24.60 7.09
N VAL A 229 0.55 23.44 7.35
CA VAL A 229 0.40 22.75 8.64
C VAL A 229 1.19 23.58 9.65
N LEU A 230 0.52 24.53 10.29
CA LEU A 230 1.02 25.11 11.53
C LEU A 230 1.20 23.93 12.49
N LYS A 231 2.45 23.57 12.80
CA LYS A 231 2.74 22.58 13.85
C LYS A 231 1.97 23.01 15.08
N ALA A 232 1.01 22.20 15.50
CA ALA A 232 0.07 22.49 16.57
C ALA A 232 0.71 22.50 17.99
N ASP A 233 2.02 22.79 18.07
CA ASP A 233 2.76 22.94 19.32
C ASP A 233 3.10 24.42 19.64
N VAL A 234 2.69 25.39 18.80
CA VAL A 234 2.94 26.83 19.05
C VAL A 234 1.66 27.68 19.15
N VAL A 235 0.51 27.21 18.64
CA VAL A 235 -0.72 28.05 18.61
C VAL A 235 -1.60 27.90 19.88
N ASN A 236 -1.31 26.93 20.76
CA ASN A 236 -2.05 26.74 22.02
C ASN A 236 -1.49 27.55 23.22
N GLN A 237 -0.48 28.41 23.03
CA GLN A 237 -0.01 29.34 24.06
C GLN A 237 -0.43 30.80 23.84
N GLU A 238 -0.80 31.20 22.61
CA GLU A 238 -1.18 32.61 22.35
C GLU A 238 -2.70 32.87 22.38
N ASN A 239 -3.55 31.86 22.16
CA ASN A 239 -5.01 32.05 22.24
C ASN A 239 -5.62 31.89 23.65
N LYS A 240 -4.80 31.66 24.69
CA LYS A 240 -5.25 31.65 26.10
C LYS A 240 -5.10 33.01 26.80
N VAL A 241 -4.56 34.03 26.13
CA VAL A 241 -4.35 35.38 26.71
C VAL A 241 -5.37 36.40 26.19
N ILE A 242 -6.14 36.10 25.13
CA ILE A 242 -7.03 37.09 24.50
C ILE A 242 -8.54 36.81 24.71
N ALA A 243 -8.93 35.61 25.14
CA ALA A 243 -10.35 35.27 25.37
C ALA A 243 -10.87 35.53 26.79
N SER A 244 -10.16 36.36 27.58
CA SER A 244 -10.74 37.00 28.77
C SER A 244 -11.15 38.43 28.39
N ASN A 245 -12.29 38.56 27.70
CA ASN A 245 -13.23 39.69 27.76
C ASN A 245 -14.29 39.52 26.65
N ASN A 246 -15.57 39.53 27.07
CA ASN A 246 -16.84 39.58 26.30
C ASN A 246 -17.66 38.26 26.27
N VAL A 247 -18.42 37.99 27.35
CA VAL A 247 -19.90 38.20 27.48
C VAL A 247 -20.64 38.31 26.13
N GLU A 248 -21.72 37.60 25.73
CA GLU A 248 -22.93 37.06 26.41
C GLU A 248 -23.73 36.11 25.47
N GLU A 249 -24.64 35.31 26.06
CA GLU A 249 -25.87 34.69 25.48
C GLU A 249 -25.74 33.55 24.40
N ASP A 250 -26.46 32.41 24.41
CA ASP A 250 -27.64 31.97 25.17
C ASP A 250 -27.78 30.41 25.10
N ARG A 251 -28.32 29.83 26.19
CA ARG A 251 -29.01 28.52 26.40
C ARG A 251 -28.38 27.20 25.90
N ALA A 252 -27.82 26.38 26.79
CA ALA A 252 -28.47 25.43 27.72
C ALA A 252 -28.68 24.01 27.14
N TYR A 253 -27.86 23.05 27.59
CA TYR A 253 -28.34 21.78 28.15
C TYR A 253 -27.22 21.15 29.01
N THR A 254 -27.51 21.04 30.30
CA THR A 254 -26.67 20.46 31.34
C THR A 254 -26.84 18.93 31.35
N LEU A 255 -25.75 18.17 31.39
CA LEU A 255 -25.69 17.03 32.31
C LEU A 255 -24.27 16.84 32.83
N LYS A 256 -24.17 17.03 34.15
CA LYS A 256 -23.00 16.83 35.01
C LYS A 256 -22.47 15.40 34.92
N ASN A 257 -21.16 15.25 34.99
CA ASN A 257 -20.53 14.36 35.97
C ASN A 257 -19.10 14.84 36.24
N ASP A 258 -18.91 15.35 37.45
CA ASP A 258 -17.62 15.53 38.10
C ASP A 258 -16.90 14.19 38.22
N ILE A 259 -15.55 14.19 38.13
CA ILE A 259 -14.64 13.51 39.07
C ILE A 259 -13.19 13.98 38.79
N ILE A 260 -12.75 14.91 39.65
CA ILE A 260 -11.47 14.93 40.41
C ILE A 260 -10.16 14.73 39.63
N LEU A 261 -9.46 15.86 39.45
CA LEU A 261 -8.01 15.93 39.32
C LEU A 261 -7.33 15.49 40.63
N LYS A 262 -6.34 14.61 40.53
CA LYS A 262 -5.22 14.54 41.47
C LYS A 262 -3.91 14.78 40.72
N GLN A 263 -3.27 15.88 41.07
CA GLN A 263 -1.85 16.12 40.89
C GLN A 263 -1.08 15.22 41.85
N ASP A 264 0.03 14.68 41.37
CA ASP A 264 1.28 14.31 42.06
C ASP A 264 2.17 13.74 40.94
N SER A 265 3.47 13.95 40.83
CA SER A 265 4.48 14.77 41.47
C SER A 265 5.74 14.58 40.61
N GLU A 266 6.66 15.52 40.72
CA GLU A 266 7.95 15.62 40.03
C GLU A 266 8.73 14.31 39.87
N SER A 267 9.29 14.09 38.67
CA SER A 267 10.54 13.35 38.51
C SER A 267 11.28 13.85 37.28
N SER A 268 12.35 14.59 37.54
CA SER A 268 13.38 15.03 36.60
C SER A 268 14.01 13.84 35.86
N VAL A 269 14.04 13.88 34.53
CA VAL A 269 14.92 13.03 33.73
C VAL A 269 15.56 13.88 32.64
N TYR A 270 16.89 13.73 32.56
CA TYR A 270 17.82 14.38 31.66
C TYR A 270 17.36 14.42 30.20
N VAL A 271 17.49 15.58 29.57
CA VAL A 271 17.46 15.73 28.11
C VAL A 271 18.82 15.30 27.58
N GLU A 272 18.96 14.02 27.23
CA GLU A 272 20.00 13.62 26.27
C GLU A 272 19.62 14.20 24.90
N SER A 273 20.51 15.02 24.35
CA SER A 273 20.37 15.49 22.98
C SER A 273 20.43 14.28 22.04
N ILE A 274 19.27 13.83 21.57
CA ILE A 274 19.23 12.91 20.44
C ILE A 274 19.63 13.73 19.23
N ALA A 275 20.93 13.66 18.90
CA ALA A 275 21.44 14.06 17.61
C ALA A 275 20.54 13.43 16.54
N THR A 276 19.92 14.26 15.72
CA THR A 276 19.26 13.83 14.49
C THR A 276 20.25 12.97 13.70
N PRO A 277 19.95 11.70 13.42
CA PRO A 277 20.78 10.97 12.48
C PRO A 277 20.57 11.64 11.13
N LEU A 278 21.66 12.14 10.53
CA LEU A 278 21.71 12.29 9.08
C LEU A 278 21.43 10.91 8.49
N TYR A 279 20.18 10.59 8.18
CA TYR A 279 19.88 9.41 7.38
C TYR A 279 20.32 9.72 5.96
N ALA A 280 21.48 9.15 5.63
CA ALA A 280 22.02 9.10 4.29
C ALA A 280 20.94 8.66 3.30
N ASN A 281 20.94 9.29 2.12
CA ASN A 281 20.16 8.90 0.95
C ASN A 281 20.12 7.38 0.83
N ILE A 282 18.95 6.75 0.97
CA ILE A 282 18.80 5.33 0.65
C ILE A 282 19.13 5.20 -0.85
N PRO A 283 20.16 4.42 -1.23
CA PRO A 283 20.58 4.34 -2.62
C PRO A 283 19.43 3.82 -3.49
N THR A 284 19.07 4.56 -4.54
CA THR A 284 18.11 4.12 -5.58
C THR A 284 18.67 3.04 -6.50
N THR A 285 19.94 2.68 -6.30
CA THR A 285 20.68 1.67 -7.07
C THR A 285 21.52 0.81 -6.12
N VAL A 286 21.55 -0.49 -6.37
CA VAL A 286 22.45 -1.41 -5.67
C VAL A 286 23.76 -1.48 -6.46
N SER A 287 24.88 -1.39 -5.77
CA SER A 287 26.21 -1.52 -6.37
C SER A 287 27.10 -2.38 -5.49
N LYS A 288 28.28 -2.75 -6.01
CA LYS A 288 29.29 -3.46 -5.20
C LYS A 288 29.72 -2.67 -3.95
N ALA A 289 29.57 -1.35 -3.93
CA ALA A 289 29.89 -0.51 -2.77
C ALA A 289 28.80 -0.50 -1.69
N THR A 290 27.59 -0.97 -1.99
CA THR A 290 26.51 -1.07 -1.00
C THR A 290 26.92 -2.00 0.13
N ILE A 291 26.72 -1.59 1.38
CA ILE A 291 26.98 -2.43 2.56
C ILE A 291 25.82 -3.37 2.85
N LEU A 292 26.08 -4.53 3.47
CA LEU A 292 25.06 -5.56 3.72
C LEU A 292 23.90 -5.03 4.56
N ARG A 293 24.15 -4.17 5.55
CA ARG A 293 23.09 -3.54 6.35
C ARG A 293 22.12 -2.71 5.50
N ASP A 294 22.65 -1.95 4.54
CA ASP A 294 21.83 -1.09 3.69
C ASP A 294 21.08 -1.93 2.64
N PHE A 295 21.71 -3.01 2.15
CA PHE A 295 21.05 -3.98 1.29
C PHE A 295 19.93 -4.75 2.01
N GLU A 296 20.14 -5.15 3.26
CA GLU A 296 19.09 -5.70 4.12
C GLU A 296 17.93 -4.70 4.26
N LYS A 297 18.23 -3.41 4.46
CA LYS A 297 17.22 -2.37 4.55
C LYS A 297 16.43 -2.21 3.25
N LEU A 298 17.09 -2.29 2.09
CA LEU A 298 16.42 -2.32 0.78
C LEU A 298 15.47 -3.54 0.66
N CYS A 299 15.87 -4.70 1.15
CA CYS A 299 15.04 -5.90 1.16
C CYS A 299 13.86 -5.84 2.15
N GLU A 300 13.78 -4.82 3.01
CA GLU A 300 12.53 -4.52 3.75
C GLU A 300 11.44 -3.91 2.84
N SER A 301 11.81 -3.43 1.64
CA SER A 301 10.85 -3.03 0.61
C SER A 301 10.27 -4.25 -0.10
N VAL A 302 8.94 -4.32 -0.16
CA VAL A 302 8.22 -5.35 -0.94
C VAL A 302 8.49 -5.17 -2.43
N ASP A 303 8.48 -3.94 -2.95
CA ASP A 303 8.73 -3.65 -4.36
C ASP A 303 10.13 -4.10 -4.77
N PHE A 304 11.13 -3.85 -3.93
CA PHE A 304 12.47 -4.34 -4.18
C PHE A 304 12.53 -5.87 -4.18
N CYS A 305 11.84 -6.53 -3.24
CA CYS A 305 11.76 -8.00 -3.22
C CYS A 305 10.98 -8.60 -4.40
N VAL A 306 9.98 -7.89 -4.93
CA VAL A 306 9.28 -8.28 -6.17
C VAL A 306 10.22 -8.16 -7.36
N GLU A 307 11.00 -7.08 -7.47
CA GLU A 307 12.00 -6.95 -8.51
C GLU A 307 13.13 -7.99 -8.38
N LEU A 308 13.53 -8.35 -7.15
CA LEU A 308 14.42 -9.50 -6.90
C LEU A 308 13.79 -10.81 -7.39
N GLY A 309 12.47 -10.99 -7.21
CA GLY A 309 11.72 -12.12 -7.78
C GLY A 309 11.71 -12.14 -9.30
N ASN A 310 11.53 -10.97 -9.94
CA ASN A 310 11.59 -10.81 -11.39
C ASN A 310 12.99 -11.11 -11.92
N ALA A 311 14.03 -10.56 -11.30
CA ALA A 311 15.45 -10.84 -11.59
C ALA A 311 15.76 -12.33 -11.44
N ARG A 312 15.34 -12.94 -10.33
CA ARG A 312 15.45 -14.39 -10.08
C ARG A 312 14.75 -15.24 -11.14
N ASN A 313 13.67 -14.76 -11.74
CA ASN A 313 12.97 -15.47 -12.82
C ASN A 313 13.66 -15.31 -14.19
N LYS A 314 14.49 -14.29 -14.38
CA LYS A 314 15.29 -14.08 -15.62
C LYS A 314 16.54 -14.94 -15.67
N ILE A 315 17.07 -15.42 -14.53
CA ILE A 315 18.28 -16.25 -14.50
C ILE A 315 18.08 -17.55 -15.29
N ARG A 316 19.12 -17.99 -15.99
CA ARG A 316 19.05 -19.22 -16.80
C ARG A 316 18.69 -20.46 -15.97
N HIS A 317 18.15 -21.48 -16.65
CA HIS A 317 17.65 -22.71 -16.02
C HIS A 317 18.69 -23.33 -15.07
N GLY A 318 18.25 -23.71 -13.87
CA GLY A 318 19.12 -24.22 -12.80
C GLY A 318 19.77 -23.15 -11.90
N GLY A 319 19.66 -21.86 -12.25
CA GLY A 319 20.25 -20.74 -11.53
C GLY A 319 19.46 -20.23 -10.32
N LYS A 320 18.16 -20.48 -10.23
CA LYS A 320 17.30 -19.98 -9.12
C LYS A 320 17.83 -20.33 -7.73
N GLY A 321 18.31 -21.55 -7.53
CA GLY A 321 18.88 -21.95 -6.23
C GLY A 321 20.20 -21.24 -5.91
N LEU A 322 20.97 -20.84 -6.92
CA LEU A 322 22.21 -20.08 -6.73
C LEU A 322 21.93 -18.61 -6.48
N PHE A 323 20.91 -18.06 -7.13
CA PHE A 323 20.34 -16.76 -6.77
C PHE A 323 19.93 -16.74 -5.29
N ASP A 324 19.20 -17.77 -4.85
CA ASP A 324 18.78 -17.93 -3.45
C ASP A 324 19.97 -18.04 -2.48
N TYR A 325 21.06 -18.67 -2.91
CA TYR A 325 22.30 -18.81 -2.13
C TYR A 325 23.06 -17.49 -2.00
N LEU A 326 23.16 -16.72 -3.10
CA LEU A 326 23.70 -15.36 -3.07
C LEU A 326 22.88 -14.49 -2.12
N MET A 327 21.54 -14.55 -2.21
CA MET A 327 20.67 -13.78 -1.32
C MET A 327 20.80 -14.21 0.14
N ALA A 328 21.07 -15.49 0.44
CA ALA A 328 21.39 -15.92 1.79
C ALA A 328 22.70 -15.30 2.31
N ALA A 329 23.72 -15.14 1.46
CA ALA A 329 24.94 -14.43 1.85
C ALA A 329 24.71 -12.92 2.04
N LEU A 330 24.01 -12.26 1.10
CA LEU A 330 23.75 -10.81 1.15
C LEU A 330 22.80 -10.44 2.31
N LEU A 331 21.85 -11.32 2.63
CA LEU A 331 21.00 -11.21 3.80
C LEU A 331 21.57 -11.96 5.00
N ARG A 332 22.89 -12.21 5.09
CA ARG A 332 23.54 -12.73 6.31
C ARG A 332 22.82 -13.91 6.99
N GLY A 333 22.28 -14.83 6.19
CA GLY A 333 21.58 -16.03 6.61
C GLY A 333 20.14 -16.15 6.09
N CYS A 334 19.68 -17.39 5.99
CA CYS A 334 18.35 -17.80 5.55
C CYS A 334 17.61 -18.72 6.56
N ASP A 335 18.31 -19.26 7.57
CA ASP A 335 17.72 -20.16 8.58
C ASP A 335 17.04 -19.44 9.75
N ALA A 336 17.10 -18.11 9.77
CA ALA A 336 16.50 -17.31 10.82
C ALA A 336 15.00 -17.63 10.97
N ASP A 337 14.50 -17.56 12.20
CA ASP A 337 13.06 -17.59 12.44
C ASP A 337 12.50 -16.27 11.90
N ILE A 338 12.18 -16.24 10.62
CA ILE A 338 11.77 -15.05 9.86
C ILE A 338 10.37 -14.59 10.27
N TYR A 339 9.53 -15.52 10.72
CA TYR A 339 8.15 -15.29 11.15
C TYR A 339 7.81 -16.18 12.35
N ASP A 340 7.40 -15.54 13.45
CA ASP A 340 6.85 -16.18 14.63
C ASP A 340 5.35 -16.39 14.43
N LYS A 341 4.99 -17.62 14.04
CA LYS A 341 3.60 -18.03 13.83
C LYS A 341 2.76 -17.98 15.10
N LYS A 342 3.35 -18.25 16.27
CA LYS A 342 2.62 -18.31 17.54
C LYS A 342 2.09 -16.94 17.93
N ASN A 343 2.89 -15.91 17.67
CA ASN A 343 2.55 -14.52 17.99
C ASN A 343 2.16 -13.68 16.76
N ASN A 344 2.00 -14.32 15.59
CA ASN A 344 1.71 -13.68 14.30
C ASN A 344 2.62 -12.47 14.02
N ARG A 345 3.93 -12.64 14.19
CA ARG A 345 4.90 -11.55 14.16
C ARG A 345 6.04 -11.83 13.19
N VAL A 346 6.35 -10.86 12.32
CA VAL A 346 7.58 -10.90 11.51
C VAL A 346 8.78 -10.55 12.41
N MET A 347 9.76 -11.43 12.43
CA MET A 347 10.96 -11.30 13.26
C MET A 347 12.12 -10.71 12.47
N ARG A 348 12.18 -10.97 11.16
CA ARG A 348 13.19 -10.42 10.26
C ARG A 348 12.58 -10.01 8.92
N GLN A 349 12.26 -8.73 8.79
CA GLN A 349 11.45 -8.19 7.68
C GLN A 349 12.08 -8.45 6.30
N ALA A 350 13.38 -8.20 6.15
CA ALA A 350 14.09 -8.42 4.89
C ALA A 350 14.03 -9.87 4.40
N GLY A 351 14.31 -10.82 5.30
CA GLY A 351 14.22 -12.25 5.00
C GLY A 351 12.77 -12.70 4.73
N TYR A 352 11.80 -12.12 5.44
CA TYR A 352 10.37 -12.39 5.23
C TYR A 352 9.92 -11.96 3.85
N ASN A 353 10.22 -10.73 3.48
CA ASN A 353 9.84 -10.18 2.18
C ASN A 353 10.53 -10.92 1.04
N TYR A 354 11.84 -11.18 1.13
CA TYR A 354 12.54 -11.92 0.10
C TYR A 354 11.96 -13.32 -0.08
N ASN A 355 11.77 -14.06 1.01
CA ASN A 355 11.20 -15.40 0.95
C ASN A 355 9.79 -15.37 0.32
N LYS A 356 8.92 -14.49 0.81
CA LYS A 356 7.54 -14.38 0.35
C LYS A 356 7.42 -13.91 -1.10
N TYR A 357 8.11 -12.83 -1.48
CA TYR A 357 7.87 -12.16 -2.75
C TYR A 357 8.84 -12.59 -3.87
N ALA A 358 10.00 -13.18 -3.55
CA ALA A 358 10.96 -13.64 -4.56
C ALA A 358 11.06 -15.17 -4.68
N VAL A 359 10.95 -15.91 -3.57
CA VAL A 359 11.21 -17.36 -3.56
C VAL A 359 9.93 -18.17 -3.80
N VAL A 360 8.82 -17.76 -3.20
CA VAL A 360 7.55 -18.49 -3.25
C VAL A 360 6.85 -18.34 -4.61
N GLU A 361 6.46 -19.47 -5.19
CA GLU A 361 5.54 -19.49 -6.32
C GLU A 361 4.12 -19.25 -5.80
N ASN A 362 3.55 -18.08 -6.09
CA ASN A 362 2.23 -17.59 -5.64
C ASN A 362 2.15 -17.17 -4.15
N PRO A 363 2.72 -16.02 -3.77
CA PRO A 363 2.64 -15.48 -2.40
C PRO A 363 1.22 -15.23 -1.86
N ASN A 364 0.20 -15.28 -2.73
CA ASN A 364 -1.20 -15.03 -2.42
C ASN A 364 -2.02 -16.32 -2.24
N ASP A 365 -1.40 -17.51 -2.31
CA ASP A 365 -2.07 -18.78 -2.02
C ASP A 365 -2.01 -19.11 -0.52
N PRO A 366 -3.14 -19.07 0.22
CA PRO A 366 -3.21 -19.34 1.65
C PRO A 366 -2.83 -20.78 2.04
N LYS A 367 -2.78 -21.74 1.09
CA LYS A 367 -2.27 -23.09 1.34
C LYS A 367 -0.75 -23.14 1.38
N THR A 368 -0.13 -22.21 0.68
CA THR A 368 1.32 -22.06 0.74
C THR A 368 1.71 -21.24 1.97
N SER A 369 0.81 -20.39 2.51
CA SER A 369 1.09 -19.31 3.48
C SER A 369 1.68 -19.68 4.84
N ASP A 370 1.46 -20.91 5.31
CA ASP A 370 1.52 -21.16 6.75
C ASP A 370 2.36 -22.35 7.22
N ILE A 371 2.95 -23.15 6.32
CA ILE A 371 3.73 -24.34 6.73
C ILE A 371 5.02 -24.59 5.90
N GLN A 372 5.12 -24.13 4.65
CA GLN A 372 6.21 -24.57 3.75
C GLN A 372 7.35 -23.57 3.48
N TYR A 373 7.19 -22.29 3.81
CA TYR A 373 8.02 -21.25 3.18
C TYR A 373 9.45 -21.03 3.70
N PRO A 374 9.73 -21.06 5.03
CA PRO A 374 11.10 -20.96 5.50
C PRO A 374 11.96 -22.14 4.99
N TRP A 375 11.32 -23.28 4.69
CA TRP A 375 12.00 -24.47 4.20
C TRP A 375 12.36 -24.40 2.71
N THR A 376 11.61 -23.66 1.87
CA THR A 376 11.91 -23.59 0.42
C THR A 376 13.22 -22.86 0.15
N TRP A 377 13.40 -21.67 0.74
CA TRP A 377 14.62 -20.89 0.56
C TRP A 377 15.85 -21.66 1.09
N THR A 378 15.78 -22.14 2.33
CA THR A 378 16.86 -22.90 2.97
C THR A 378 17.19 -24.20 2.23
N THR A 379 16.18 -24.90 1.68
CA THR A 379 16.37 -26.08 0.85
C THR A 379 17.03 -25.75 -0.50
N ASN A 380 16.64 -24.63 -1.13
CA ASN A 380 17.27 -24.19 -2.37
C ASN A 380 18.75 -23.86 -2.13
N CYS A 381 19.05 -23.18 -1.02
CA CYS A 381 20.42 -22.91 -0.62
C CYS A 381 21.23 -24.19 -0.40
N ARG A 382 20.67 -25.16 0.33
CA ARG A 382 21.31 -26.45 0.60
C ARG A 382 21.67 -27.21 -0.69
N LYS A 383 20.83 -27.12 -1.72
CA LYS A 383 21.06 -27.75 -3.04
C LYS A 383 22.07 -27.00 -3.93
N SER A 384 22.51 -25.83 -3.51
CA SER A 384 23.48 -25.00 -4.25
C SER A 384 24.92 -25.18 -3.75
N ILE A 385 25.10 -25.74 -2.56
CA ILE A 385 26.41 -26.14 -2.05
C ILE A 385 27.03 -27.15 -3.03
N LYS A 386 28.35 -27.03 -3.24
CA LYS A 386 29.10 -27.99 -4.03
C LYS A 386 28.99 -29.39 -3.41
N LYS A 387 28.75 -30.40 -4.24
CA LYS A 387 28.41 -31.76 -3.78
C LYS A 387 29.40 -32.33 -2.76
N ASP A 388 30.70 -32.07 -2.95
CA ASP A 388 31.79 -32.58 -2.10
C ASP A 388 31.82 -31.91 -0.72
N ASP A 389 31.20 -30.74 -0.58
CA ASP A 389 31.12 -29.98 0.67
C ASP A 389 29.79 -30.21 1.42
N ILE A 390 28.83 -30.92 0.83
CA ILE A 390 27.55 -31.23 1.46
C ILE A 390 27.76 -32.33 2.52
N PRO A 391 27.48 -32.09 3.81
CA PRO A 391 27.61 -33.11 4.84
C PRO A 391 26.69 -34.32 4.57
N ASP A 392 27.17 -35.54 4.83
CA ASP A 392 26.42 -36.79 4.60
C ASP A 392 25.01 -36.78 5.24
N ARG A 393 24.88 -36.13 6.41
CA ARG A 393 23.60 -35.99 7.11
C ARG A 393 22.50 -35.30 6.27
N PHE A 394 22.88 -34.49 5.29
CA PHE A 394 21.95 -33.82 4.37
C PHE A 394 21.40 -34.75 3.29
N PHE A 395 21.95 -35.95 3.11
CA PHE A 395 21.43 -36.91 2.14
C PHE A 395 20.44 -37.88 2.79
N ASN A 396 19.39 -38.24 2.05
CA ASN A 396 18.51 -39.34 2.40
C ASN A 396 19.09 -40.70 1.97
N GLU A 397 18.42 -41.78 2.33
CA GLU A 397 18.83 -43.16 2.00
C GLU A 397 18.98 -43.42 0.49
N LYS A 398 18.38 -42.57 -0.35
CA LYS A 398 18.46 -42.62 -1.82
C LYS A 398 19.57 -41.72 -2.39
N GLY A 399 20.43 -41.16 -1.54
CA GLY A 399 21.50 -40.25 -1.96
C GLY A 399 21.04 -38.89 -2.48
N LYS A 400 19.79 -38.48 -2.19
CA LYS A 400 19.25 -37.15 -2.56
C LYS A 400 19.34 -36.20 -1.38
N VAL A 401 19.66 -34.93 -1.65
CA VAL A 401 19.67 -33.86 -0.64
C VAL A 401 18.26 -33.68 -0.06
N LYS A 402 18.13 -33.88 1.25
CA LYS A 402 16.93 -33.67 2.06
C LYS A 402 16.56 -32.19 2.05
N SER A 403 15.27 -31.89 2.02
CA SER A 403 14.78 -30.55 2.37
C SER A 403 15.16 -30.23 3.81
N GLY A 404 15.57 -28.99 4.07
CA GLY A 404 16.01 -28.62 5.40
C GLY A 404 16.68 -27.26 5.54
N ARG A 405 17.00 -26.88 6.79
CA ARG A 405 17.82 -25.71 7.16
C ARG A 405 19.24 -25.82 6.61
N LEU A 406 19.90 -24.71 6.35
CA LEU A 406 21.28 -24.67 5.85
C LEU A 406 22.32 -25.00 6.95
N GLU A 407 21.94 -24.90 8.23
CA GLU A 407 22.68 -25.23 9.45
C GLU A 407 24.06 -24.57 9.55
N ASP A 408 25.14 -25.34 9.66
CA ASP A 408 26.48 -24.80 9.86
C ASP A 408 26.95 -23.90 8.70
N PHE A 409 26.40 -24.10 7.50
CA PHE A 409 26.63 -23.20 6.37
C PHE A 409 25.91 -21.86 6.54
N ASN A 410 24.77 -21.82 7.22
CA ASN A 410 24.08 -20.56 7.53
C ASN A 410 24.93 -19.68 8.46
N LYS A 411 25.61 -20.29 9.43
CA LYS A 411 26.50 -19.57 10.37
C LYS A 411 27.63 -18.83 9.66
N ILE A 412 28.08 -19.34 8.51
CA ILE A 412 29.09 -18.64 7.68
C ILE A 412 28.56 -17.28 7.24
N PHE A 413 27.29 -17.21 6.84
CA PHE A 413 26.64 -15.97 6.42
C PHE A 413 26.27 -15.07 7.62
N GLU A 414 25.82 -15.65 8.74
CA GLU A 414 25.51 -14.87 9.97
C GLU A 414 26.74 -14.17 10.55
N ASN A 415 27.94 -14.72 10.32
CA ASN A 415 29.21 -14.14 10.76
C ASN A 415 29.72 -13.01 9.84
N LEU A 416 29.07 -12.75 8.69
CA LEU A 416 29.39 -11.60 7.86
C LEU A 416 29.05 -10.31 8.62
N ARG A 417 29.95 -9.33 8.57
CA ARG A 417 29.73 -8.04 9.23
C ARG A 417 28.66 -7.25 8.47
N PRO A 418 27.71 -6.60 9.15
CA PRO A 418 26.74 -5.71 8.49
C PRO A 418 27.40 -4.61 7.65
N GLU A 419 28.61 -4.18 8.04
CA GLU A 419 29.40 -3.14 7.39
C GLU A 419 30.19 -3.66 6.17
N SER A 420 30.23 -4.98 5.94
CA SER A 420 30.87 -5.51 4.75
C SER A 420 30.14 -5.03 3.49
N THR A 421 30.90 -4.78 2.43
CA THR A 421 30.31 -4.41 1.14
C THR A 421 29.86 -5.64 0.37
N ILE A 422 28.91 -5.48 -0.57
CA ILE A 422 28.55 -6.56 -1.48
C ILE A 422 29.77 -7.00 -2.31
N GLY A 423 30.63 -6.06 -2.70
CA GLY A 423 31.89 -6.36 -3.39
C GLY A 423 32.79 -7.32 -2.60
N GLU A 424 32.96 -7.09 -1.30
CA GLU A 424 33.71 -8.00 -0.42
C GLU A 424 33.07 -9.39 -0.36
N VAL A 425 31.74 -9.50 -0.34
CA VAL A 425 31.04 -10.80 -0.37
C VAL A 425 31.25 -11.51 -1.72
N LEU A 426 31.17 -10.77 -2.82
CA LEU A 426 31.42 -11.32 -4.17
C LEU A 426 32.86 -11.80 -4.34
N GLU A 427 33.85 -11.12 -3.72
CA GLU A 427 35.24 -11.56 -3.70
C GLU A 427 35.40 -12.93 -3.01
N LYS A 428 34.59 -13.22 -1.98
CA LYS A 428 34.56 -14.57 -1.35
C LYS A 428 34.07 -15.65 -2.30
N PHE A 429 33.07 -15.33 -3.12
CA PHE A 429 32.60 -16.23 -4.19
C PHE A 429 33.66 -16.36 -5.30
N GLU A 430 34.36 -15.29 -5.65
CA GLU A 430 35.42 -15.31 -6.67
C GLU A 430 36.61 -16.18 -6.24
N SER A 431 37.06 -15.98 -5.00
CA SER A 431 38.17 -16.72 -4.38
C SER A 431 37.79 -18.12 -3.89
N ARG A 432 36.50 -18.50 -3.97
CA ARG A 432 35.97 -19.80 -3.54
C ARG A 432 36.30 -20.11 -2.07
N GLU A 433 36.14 -19.12 -1.20
CA GLU A 433 36.27 -19.33 0.23
C GLU A 433 35.29 -20.42 0.72
N LYS A 434 35.61 -21.05 1.86
CA LYS A 434 34.73 -22.05 2.47
C LYS A 434 33.33 -21.47 2.72
N GLY A 435 32.30 -22.10 2.15
CA GLY A 435 30.91 -21.62 2.19
C GLY A 435 30.51 -20.69 1.04
N PHE A 436 31.47 -20.29 0.20
CA PHE A 436 31.27 -19.48 -1.00
C PHE A 436 31.70 -20.22 -2.28
N ASP A 437 32.23 -21.44 -2.19
CA ASP A 437 32.37 -22.35 -3.35
C ASP A 437 31.05 -23.12 -3.57
N THR A 438 30.29 -22.73 -4.60
CA THR A 438 29.01 -23.35 -4.94
C THR A 438 29.17 -24.34 -6.09
N LYS A 439 28.08 -25.01 -6.47
CA LYS A 439 28.05 -25.87 -7.67
C LYS A 439 28.42 -25.12 -8.97
N ASP A 440 28.16 -23.81 -9.04
CA ASP A 440 28.48 -22.95 -10.21
C ASP A 440 28.54 -21.48 -9.79
N ASN A 441 29.75 -20.98 -9.49
CA ASN A 441 29.93 -19.58 -9.11
C ASN A 441 29.74 -18.61 -10.29
N THR A 442 29.81 -19.06 -11.56
CA THR A 442 29.49 -18.19 -12.70
C THR A 442 28.03 -17.74 -12.64
N LEU A 443 27.13 -18.62 -12.20
CA LEU A 443 25.72 -18.30 -11.97
C LEU A 443 25.48 -17.38 -10.76
N ILE A 444 26.39 -17.34 -9.79
CA ILE A 444 26.35 -16.33 -8.71
C ILE A 444 26.59 -14.94 -9.28
N PHE A 445 27.58 -14.78 -10.18
CA PHE A 445 27.84 -13.50 -10.82
C PHE A 445 26.75 -13.10 -11.83
N GLU A 446 26.13 -14.07 -12.50
CA GLU A 446 24.92 -13.81 -13.32
C GLU A 446 23.76 -13.32 -12.45
N ALA A 447 23.54 -13.95 -11.28
CA ALA A 447 22.55 -13.49 -10.31
C ALA A 447 22.86 -12.06 -9.81
N TRP A 448 24.13 -11.76 -9.52
CA TRP A 448 24.54 -10.42 -9.12
C TRP A 448 24.25 -9.38 -10.20
N ASN A 449 24.62 -9.64 -11.46
CA ASN A 449 24.36 -8.69 -12.54
C ASN A 449 22.87 -8.35 -12.65
N LEU A 450 22.00 -9.35 -12.50
CA LEU A 450 20.55 -9.16 -12.49
C LEU A 450 20.05 -8.35 -11.29
N ILE A 451 20.72 -8.42 -10.14
CA ILE A 451 20.41 -7.60 -8.94
C ILE A 451 20.88 -6.16 -9.14
N GLU A 452 22.08 -5.96 -9.71
CA GLU A 452 22.68 -4.64 -9.96
C GLU A 452 21.89 -3.82 -11.00
N GLU A 453 21.21 -4.49 -11.93
CA GLU A 453 20.30 -3.88 -12.91
C GLU A 453 18.95 -3.39 -12.32
N ILE A 454 18.66 -3.68 -11.04
CA ILE A 454 17.40 -3.25 -10.42
C ILE A 454 17.47 -1.75 -10.14
N HIS A 455 16.60 -1.01 -10.82
CA HIS A 455 16.36 0.42 -10.60
C HIS A 455 14.94 0.61 -10.07
N LEU A 456 14.81 1.09 -8.84
CA LEU A 456 13.53 1.51 -8.28
C LEU A 456 13.26 2.95 -8.73
N ASN A 457 12.23 3.13 -9.55
CA ASN A 457 11.79 4.45 -10.03
C ASN A 457 10.99 5.22 -8.98
#